data_AF-A0A9E3H9U9-F1
#
_entry.id   AF-A0A9E3H9U9-F1
#
_cell.length_a   1.000
_cell.length_b   1.000
_cell.length_c   1.000
_cell.angle_alpha   90.00
_cell.angle_beta   90.00
_cell.angle_gamma   90.00
#
_symmetry.space_group_name_H-M   'P 1'
#
loop_
_entity.id
_entity.type
_entity.pdbx_description
1 polymer ?
#
loop_
_entity_poly.entity_id
_entity_poly.type
_entity_poly.pdbx_seq_one_letter_code
_entity_poly.pdbx_strand_id
1 'polypeptide(L)'
;MNITTSHSTATIELNSLADLDQVVSEQFNLPLRPYSTDIKAAFELVVCALEKSESAYFEIYRSESNAFPGLPFAVSFDKEERTYGKTAPLAICHDALHRLKRVVITIPDSYYWNLD
;
A
#
# COMPACT_ATOMS: atom_id res chain seq x y z
N MET A 1 1.81 -32.32 -18.13
CA MET A 1 2.49 -31.41 -17.18
C MET A 1 1.42 -30.69 -16.39
N ASN A 2 1.35 -30.94 -15.09
CA ASN A 2 0.42 -30.23 -14.20
C ASN A 2 0.88 -28.78 -14.09
N ILE A 3 0.00 -27.84 -14.43
CA ILE A 3 0.24 -26.42 -14.25
C ILE A 3 -0.16 -26.08 -12.82
N THR A 4 0.80 -26.04 -11.91
CA THR A 4 0.65 -25.35 -10.63
C THR A 4 0.80 -23.85 -10.90
N THR A 5 -0.31 -23.13 -10.88
CA THR A 5 -0.33 -21.66 -10.96
C THR A 5 0.30 -21.07 -9.69
N SER A 6 1.60 -20.81 -9.73
CA SER A 6 2.26 -19.93 -8.76
C SER A 6 1.88 -18.48 -9.10
N HIS A 7 0.91 -17.92 -8.38
CA HIS A 7 0.60 -16.49 -8.39
C HIS A 7 1.72 -15.72 -7.67
N SER A 8 2.80 -15.37 -8.38
CA SER A 8 3.94 -14.67 -7.79
C SER A 8 3.62 -13.20 -7.51
N THR A 9 3.77 -12.76 -6.25
CA THR A 9 3.87 -11.34 -5.86
C THR A 9 5.12 -10.72 -6.49
N ALA A 10 4.99 -9.54 -7.10
CA ALA A 10 6.12 -8.83 -7.69
C ALA A 10 6.75 -7.89 -6.65
N THR A 11 8.07 -7.98 -6.45
CA THR A 11 8.80 -7.03 -5.59
C THR A 11 9.56 -6.04 -6.46
N ILE A 12 9.37 -4.74 -6.20
CA ILE A 12 10.03 -3.65 -6.91
C ILE A 12 10.81 -2.81 -5.89
N GLU A 13 12.10 -2.62 -6.15
CA GLU A 13 12.93 -1.71 -5.38
C GLU A 13 12.91 -0.32 -6.02
N LEU A 14 12.63 0.71 -5.22
CA LEU A 14 12.56 2.10 -5.67
C LEU A 14 13.58 2.96 -4.94
N ASN A 15 13.98 4.07 -5.57
CA ASN A 15 14.99 4.97 -5.02
C ASN A 15 14.37 6.14 -4.26
N SER A 16 13.08 6.40 -4.43
CA SER A 16 12.42 7.57 -3.87
C SER A 16 10.90 7.39 -3.69
N LEU A 17 10.31 8.30 -2.92
CA LEU A 17 8.86 8.40 -2.78
C LEU A 17 8.16 8.89 -4.06
N ALA A 18 8.84 9.67 -4.90
CA ALA A 18 8.31 10.10 -6.18
C ALA A 18 8.16 8.91 -7.15
N ASP A 19 9.09 7.93 -7.09
CA ASP A 19 8.95 6.69 -7.85
C ASP A 19 7.74 5.88 -7.36
N LEU A 20 7.48 5.86 -6.04
CA LEU A 20 6.29 5.23 -5.48
C LEU A 20 5.01 5.90 -5.99
N ASP A 21 4.97 7.23 -6.03
CA ASP A 21 3.84 7.99 -6.56
C ASP A 21 3.57 7.65 -8.04
N GLN A 22 4.64 7.49 -8.83
CA GLN A 22 4.54 7.06 -10.22
C GLN A 22 3.98 5.64 -10.34
N VAL A 23 4.50 4.69 -9.55
CA VAL A 23 3.99 3.31 -9.55
C VAL A 23 2.52 3.25 -9.16
N VAL A 24 2.08 4.03 -8.15
CA VAL A 24 0.66 4.13 -7.78
C VAL A 24 -0.17 4.67 -8.94
N SER A 25 0.26 5.77 -9.56
CA SER A 25 -0.42 6.38 -10.71
C SER A 25 -0.61 5.36 -11.84
N GLU A 26 0.44 4.61 -12.19
CA GLU A 26 0.41 3.60 -13.25
C GLU A 26 -0.46 2.39 -12.90
N GLN A 27 -0.28 1.80 -11.72
CA GLN A 27 -0.98 0.57 -11.31
C GLN A 27 -2.49 0.78 -11.12
N PHE A 28 -2.91 1.97 -10.70
CA PHE A 28 -4.31 2.29 -10.44
C PHE A 28 -4.97 3.10 -11.57
N ASN A 29 -4.21 3.47 -12.60
CA ASN A 29 -4.64 4.35 -13.69
C ASN A 29 -5.21 5.67 -13.16
N LEU A 30 -4.44 6.32 -12.29
CA LEU A 30 -4.77 7.60 -11.66
C LEU A 30 -3.82 8.70 -12.14
N PRO A 31 -4.19 10.00 -12.10
CA PRO A 31 -3.27 11.09 -12.40
C PRO A 31 -2.02 11.07 -11.51
N LEU A 32 -0.87 11.53 -12.02
CA LEU A 32 0.32 11.62 -11.18
C LEU A 32 0.12 12.68 -10.07
N ARG A 33 0.15 12.24 -8.81
CA ARG A 33 -0.02 13.07 -7.61
C ARG A 33 0.88 12.54 -6.48
N PRO A 34 1.16 13.35 -5.44
CA PRO A 34 2.01 12.93 -4.33
C PRO A 34 1.31 11.96 -3.36
N TYR A 35 0.91 10.78 -3.82
CA TYR A 35 0.15 9.77 -3.06
C TYR A 35 0.83 9.34 -1.75
N SER A 36 2.15 9.22 -1.77
CA SER A 36 2.98 8.76 -0.66
C SER A 36 3.20 9.81 0.43
N THR A 37 2.91 11.09 0.16
CA THR A 37 3.20 12.21 1.09
C THR A 37 2.00 13.11 1.38
N ASP A 38 1.02 13.21 0.49
CA ASP A 38 -0.23 13.95 0.70
C ASP A 38 -1.38 12.98 1.03
N ILE A 39 -1.91 13.10 2.24
CA ILE A 39 -3.04 12.29 2.71
C ILE A 39 -4.30 12.48 1.87
N LYS A 40 -4.54 13.65 1.28
CA LYS A 40 -5.70 13.87 0.42
C LYS A 40 -5.58 13.06 -0.87
N ALA A 41 -4.40 13.08 -1.49
CA ALA A 41 -4.11 12.25 -2.65
C ALA A 41 -4.20 10.75 -2.30
N ALA A 42 -3.65 10.34 -1.15
CA ALA A 42 -3.78 8.96 -0.69
C ALA A 42 -5.25 8.53 -0.51
N PHE A 43 -6.12 9.40 -0.02
CA PHE A 43 -7.55 9.09 0.06
C PHE A 43 -8.25 9.04 -1.30
N GLU A 44 -7.78 9.75 -2.32
CA GLU A 44 -8.28 9.56 -3.69
C GLU A 44 -7.98 8.14 -4.20
N LEU A 45 -6.80 7.59 -3.87
CA LEU A 45 -6.47 6.19 -4.14
C LEU A 45 -7.43 5.24 -3.40
N VAL A 46 -7.73 5.51 -2.12
CA VAL A 46 -8.69 4.71 -1.34
C VAL A 46 -10.06 4.72 -2.00
N VAL A 47 -10.59 5.90 -2.36
CA VAL A 47 -11.89 6.01 -3.04
C VAL A 47 -11.89 5.24 -4.35
N CYS A 48 -10.86 5.40 -5.17
CA CYS A 48 -10.70 4.67 -6.43
C CYS A 48 -10.70 3.14 -6.23
N ALA A 49 -10.05 2.65 -5.16
CA ALA A 49 -10.03 1.23 -4.83
C ALA A 49 -11.42 0.73 -4.38
N LEU A 50 -12.11 1.48 -3.53
CA LEU A 50 -13.44 1.10 -3.01
C LEU A 50 -14.50 1.11 -4.11
N GLU A 51 -14.48 2.08 -5.03
CA GLU A 51 -15.41 2.17 -6.16
C GLU A 51 -15.30 0.98 -7.13
N LYS A 52 -14.12 0.35 -7.20
CA LYS A 52 -13.82 -0.76 -8.11
C LYS A 52 -13.95 -2.14 -7.47
N SER A 53 -14.31 -2.22 -6.19
CA SER A 53 -14.38 -3.48 -5.44
C SER A 53 -15.83 -3.87 -5.11
N GLU A 54 -16.20 -5.12 -5.39
CA GLU A 54 -17.52 -5.67 -5.02
C GLU A 54 -17.65 -5.91 -3.51
N SER A 55 -16.51 -6.07 -2.79
CA SER A 55 -16.45 -6.27 -1.35
C SER A 55 -15.50 -5.25 -0.73
N ALA A 56 -15.84 -3.97 -0.94
CA ALA A 56 -15.03 -2.83 -0.54
C ALA A 56 -14.76 -2.82 0.98
N TYR A 57 -13.49 -2.77 1.34
CA TYR A 57 -13.02 -2.61 2.72
C TYR A 57 -11.84 -1.66 2.76
N PHE A 58 -11.82 -0.81 3.78
CA PHE A 58 -10.67 0.01 4.12
C PHE A 58 -10.72 0.33 5.60
N GLU A 59 -9.61 0.12 6.29
CA GLU A 59 -9.40 0.63 7.63
C GLU A 59 -8.06 1.34 7.74
N ILE A 60 -8.04 2.37 8.59
CA ILE A 60 -6.83 3.02 9.06
C ILE A 60 -6.98 3.37 10.52
N TYR A 61 -5.97 3.07 11.31
CA TYR A 61 -5.88 3.56 12.69
C TYR A 61 -4.46 3.94 13.03
N ARG A 62 -4.34 4.86 13.99
CA ARG A 62 -3.06 5.29 14.56
C ARG A 62 -2.95 4.77 15.98
N SER A 63 -1.85 4.10 16.29
CA SER A 63 -1.53 3.69 17.65
C SER A 63 -0.01 3.68 17.82
N GLU A 64 0.47 4.56 18.70
CA GLU A 64 1.89 4.64 19.07
C GLU A 64 2.33 3.39 19.89
N SER A 65 1.37 2.64 20.43
CA SER A 65 1.56 1.39 21.15
C SER A 65 1.53 0.15 20.26
N ASN A 66 1.59 0.31 18.93
CA ASN A 66 1.60 -0.81 17.99
C ASN A 66 2.83 -1.71 18.15
N ALA A 67 2.72 -2.95 17.67
CA ALA A 67 3.77 -3.97 17.78
C ALA A 67 5.09 -3.62 17.04
N PHE A 68 5.05 -2.65 16.11
CA PHE A 68 6.20 -2.23 15.30
C PHE A 68 6.71 -0.85 15.72
N PRO A 69 7.89 -0.77 16.38
CA PRO A 69 8.47 0.50 16.78
C PRO A 69 8.67 1.45 15.59
N GLY A 70 8.17 2.68 15.71
CA GLY A 70 8.32 3.72 14.68
C GLY A 70 7.31 3.66 13.53
N LEU A 71 6.35 2.72 13.54
CA LEU A 71 5.29 2.58 12.53
C LEU A 71 3.89 2.70 13.14
N PRO A 72 3.44 3.92 13.47
CA PRO A 72 2.22 4.11 14.23
C PRO A 72 0.94 3.95 13.39
N PHE A 73 1.03 3.92 12.06
CA PHE A 73 -0.13 3.79 11.17
C PHE A 73 -0.28 2.35 10.70
N ALA A 74 -1.44 1.77 10.95
CA ALA A 74 -1.84 0.48 10.43
C ALA A 74 -2.96 0.69 9.41
N VAL A 75 -2.82 0.10 8.23
CA VAL A 75 -3.78 0.21 7.12
C VAL A 75 -4.09 -1.17 6.58
N SER A 76 -5.31 -1.35 6.11
CA SER A 76 -5.76 -2.60 5.52
C SER A 76 -6.86 -2.36 4.49
N PHE A 77 -6.68 -2.91 3.29
CA PHE A 77 -7.67 -3.03 2.21
C PHE A 77 -8.31 -4.43 2.15
N ASP A 78 -7.77 -5.41 2.87
CA ASP A 78 -8.41 -6.70 3.13
C ASP A 78 -8.47 -6.96 4.64
N LYS A 79 -9.59 -7.50 5.14
CA LYS A 79 -9.84 -7.63 6.60
C LYS A 79 -8.86 -8.53 7.35
N GLU A 80 -7.98 -9.22 6.63
CA GLU A 80 -7.16 -10.30 7.16
C GLU A 80 -5.81 -9.77 7.64
N GLU A 81 -5.17 -8.89 6.86
CA GLU A 81 -3.82 -8.45 7.13
C GLU A 81 -3.68 -6.93 7.07
N ARG A 82 -2.64 -6.42 7.76
CA ARG A 82 -2.37 -4.99 7.90
C ARG A 82 -0.96 -4.67 7.49
N THR A 83 -0.82 -3.59 6.73
CA THR A 83 0.47 -2.95 6.49
C THR A 83 0.68 -1.84 7.51
N TYR A 84 1.89 -1.78 8.06
CA TYR A 84 2.29 -0.72 8.99
C TYR A 84 3.25 0.26 8.32
N GLY A 85 3.03 1.55 8.55
CA GLY A 85 3.86 2.60 7.96
C GLY A 85 4.15 3.75 8.93
N LYS A 86 5.21 4.50 8.61
CA LYS A 86 5.63 5.69 9.36
C LYS A 86 4.63 6.85 9.24
N THR A 87 3.95 6.94 8.10
CA THR A 87 2.90 7.92 7.83
C THR A 87 1.67 7.21 7.24
N ALA A 88 0.49 7.80 7.44
CA ALA A 88 -0.75 7.34 6.82
C ALA A 88 -0.65 7.18 5.29
N PRO A 89 -0.22 8.21 4.50
CA PRO A 89 -0.18 8.08 3.04
C PRO A 89 0.77 6.97 2.56
N LEU A 90 1.91 6.77 3.23
CA LEU A 90 2.81 5.65 2.94
C LEU A 90 2.12 4.30 3.18
N ALA A 91 1.56 4.10 4.38
CA ALA A 91 0.89 2.85 4.72
C ALA A 91 -0.24 2.51 3.72
N ILE A 92 -1.02 3.53 3.31
CA ILE A 92 -2.06 3.39 2.28
C ILE A 92 -1.47 2.93 0.94
N CYS A 93 -0.41 3.58 0.44
CA CYS A 93 0.17 3.23 -0.86
C CYS A 93 0.74 1.81 -0.86
N HIS A 94 1.48 1.43 0.18
CA HIS A 94 2.06 0.09 0.30
C HIS A 94 0.98 -0.98 0.41
N ASP A 95 -0.04 -0.78 1.26
CA ASP A 95 -1.10 -1.77 1.41
C ASP A 95 -1.93 -1.90 0.12
N ALA A 96 -2.29 -0.78 -0.51
CA ALA A 96 -3.04 -0.81 -1.77
C ALA A 96 -2.28 -1.58 -2.86
N LEU A 97 -0.98 -1.31 -3.06
CA LEU A 97 -0.17 -2.01 -4.06
C LEU A 97 -0.04 -3.49 -3.72
N HIS A 98 0.16 -3.83 -2.44
CA HIS A 98 0.28 -5.23 -2.05
C HIS A 98 -1.04 -5.97 -2.25
N ARG A 99 -2.13 -5.51 -1.62
CA ARG A 99 -3.40 -6.24 -1.56
C ARG A 99 -4.17 -6.21 -2.87
N LEU A 100 -4.13 -5.07 -3.57
CA LEU A 100 -4.95 -4.87 -4.78
C LEU A 100 -4.20 -5.12 -6.07
N LYS A 101 -2.85 -5.12 -6.04
CA LYS A 101 -2.01 -5.28 -7.24
C LYS A 101 -0.98 -6.40 -7.12
N ARG A 102 -0.81 -7.01 -5.94
CA ARG A 102 0.24 -8.01 -5.67
C ARG A 102 1.64 -7.47 -5.98
N VAL A 103 1.86 -6.19 -5.65
CA VAL A 103 3.13 -5.49 -5.82
C VAL A 103 3.64 -5.06 -4.45
N VAL A 104 4.83 -5.52 -4.08
CA VAL A 104 5.55 -5.11 -2.86
C VAL A 104 6.64 -4.13 -3.25
N ILE A 105 6.67 -2.96 -2.59
CA ILE A 105 7.61 -1.88 -2.91
C ILE A 105 8.62 -1.69 -1.82
N THR A 106 9.89 -2.00 -2.02
CA THR A 106 10.94 -1.66 -1.05
C THR A 106 11.58 -0.32 -1.40
N ILE A 107 11.70 0.59 -0.44
CA ILE A 107 12.43 1.85 -0.60
C ILE A 107 13.47 1.92 0.53
N PRO A 108 14.75 2.16 0.24
CA PRO A 108 15.76 2.37 1.28
C PRO A 108 15.30 3.45 2.27
N ASP A 109 15.46 3.17 3.56
CA ASP A 109 15.05 4.06 4.68
C ASP A 109 13.55 4.38 4.80
N SER A 110 12.68 3.81 3.95
CA SER A 110 11.23 3.81 4.16
C SER A 110 10.84 2.53 4.89
N TYR A 111 10.68 2.66 6.21
CA TYR A 111 10.24 1.56 7.04
C TYR A 111 8.74 1.32 6.81
N TYR A 112 8.41 0.21 6.17
CA TYR A 112 7.09 -0.40 6.24
C TYR A 112 7.29 -1.90 6.49
N TRP A 113 6.38 -2.51 7.24
CA TRP A 113 6.41 -3.95 7.51
C TRP A 113 5.12 -4.57 6.98
N ASN A 114 5.30 -5.62 6.18
CA ASN A 114 4.25 -6.54 5.75
C ASN A 114 4.43 -7.82 6.58
N LEU A 115 3.35 -8.31 7.16
CA LEU A 115 3.30 -9.69 7.65
C LEU A 115 2.79 -10.50 6.47
N ASP A 116 3.69 -11.12 5.71
CA ASP A 116 3.36 -12.22 4.80
C ASP A 116 3.01 -13.48 5.61
#